data_AF-A0A0V8QF40-F1
#
_entry.id   AF-A0A0V8QF40-F1
#
_cell.length_a   1.000
_cell.length_b   1.000
_cell.length_c   1.000
_cell.angle_alpha   90.00
_cell.angle_beta   90.00
_cell.angle_gamma   90.00
#
_symmetry.space_group_name_H-M   'P 1'
#
loop_
_entity.id
_entity.type
_entity.pdbx_description
1 polymer ?
#
loop_
_entity_poly.entity_id
_entity_poly.type
_entity_poly.pdbx_seq_one_letter_code
_entity_poly.pdbx_strand_id
1 'polypeptide(L)'
;MSIKDYEGQGFNEDQMYVIRIGLEKGLDVSIYAKPEFGVEQMYIIRIGLEKGLDASIYAKPEFDSGQMNVIRIGLEKGLDVSIYAKPEFDEDQMYQIIFGLEKGLDVSIYAKPEFNDRQMYAIRIGLNKGLDVSIYAKPEFGVEQMYQIISGLEKGLDVSIYAKPEFDAGQMWEAKARLRTENMHVF
;
A
#
# COMPACT_ATOMS: atom_id res chain seq x y z
N MET A 1 33.63 4.73 14.88
CA MET A 1 32.84 3.83 15.75
C MET A 1 33.35 2.42 15.60
N SER A 2 33.30 1.65 16.68
CA SER A 2 33.62 0.23 16.77
C SER A 2 32.40 -0.53 17.29
N ILE A 3 32.33 -1.84 17.07
CA ILE A 3 31.25 -2.67 17.64
C ILE A 3 31.21 -2.60 19.17
N LYS A 4 32.36 -2.37 19.81
CA LYS A 4 32.49 -2.19 21.26
C LYS A 4 31.71 -0.99 21.79
N ASP A 5 31.48 0.03 20.95
CA ASP A 5 30.72 1.21 21.34
C ASP A 5 29.25 0.84 21.66
N TYR A 6 28.75 -0.28 21.12
CA TYR A 6 27.38 -0.76 21.27
C TYR A 6 27.20 -1.88 22.31
N GLU A 7 28.30 -2.39 22.90
CA GLU A 7 28.23 -3.40 23.96
C GLU A 7 27.56 -2.82 25.22
N GLY A 8 26.64 -3.57 25.83
CA GLY A 8 25.93 -3.12 27.03
C GLY A 8 24.82 -2.09 26.79
N GLN A 9 24.51 -1.73 25.55
CA GLN A 9 23.42 -0.80 25.22
C GLN A 9 22.03 -1.48 25.08
N GLY A 10 21.89 -2.75 25.50
CA GLY A 10 20.62 -3.47 25.47
C GLY A 10 20.30 -4.18 24.15
N PHE A 11 21.27 -4.29 23.23
CA PHE A 11 21.13 -5.08 22.01
C PHE A 11 21.25 -6.59 22.30
N ASN A 12 20.42 -7.39 21.63
CA ASN A 12 20.58 -8.84 21.58
C ASN A 12 21.65 -9.26 20.56
N GLU A 13 21.99 -10.57 20.52
CA GLU A 13 23.05 -11.09 19.65
C GLU A 13 22.80 -10.83 18.15
N ASP A 14 21.55 -10.97 17.71
CA ASP A 14 21.15 -10.75 16.32
C ASP A 14 21.25 -9.27 15.94
N GLN A 15 20.83 -8.35 16.80
CA GLN A 15 21.00 -6.91 16.59
C GLN A 15 22.49 -6.55 16.51
N MET A 16 23.32 -7.09 17.41
CA MET A 16 24.78 -6.90 17.38
C MET A 16 25.42 -7.45 16.11
N TYR A 17 24.91 -8.55 15.57
CA TYR A 17 25.34 -9.10 14.28
C TYR A 17 25.03 -8.13 13.12
N VAL A 18 23.82 -7.56 13.07
CA VAL A 18 23.46 -6.58 12.02
C VAL A 18 24.29 -5.30 12.12
N ILE A 19 24.55 -4.79 13.34
CA ILE A 19 25.44 -3.63 13.58
C ILE A 19 26.85 -3.91 13.08
N ARG A 20 27.40 -5.08 13.42
CA ARG A 20 28.76 -5.48 13.01
C ARG A 20 28.91 -5.47 11.49
N ILE A 21 27.97 -6.08 10.76
CA ILE A 21 28.01 -6.09 9.29
C ILE A 21 27.95 -4.67 8.72
N GLY A 22 27.11 -3.79 9.28
CA GLY A 22 27.05 -2.41 8.82
C GLY A 22 28.36 -1.65 9.02
N LEU A 23 29.01 -1.82 10.18
CA LEU A 23 30.32 -1.25 10.46
C LEU A 23 31.40 -1.79 9.52
N GLU A 24 31.43 -3.10 9.25
CA GLU A 24 32.35 -3.73 8.30
C GLU A 24 32.19 -3.20 6.88
N LYS A 25 30.95 -2.84 6.50
CA LYS A 25 30.62 -2.22 5.21
C LYS A 25 30.80 -0.69 5.20
N GLY A 26 31.20 -0.08 6.32
CA GLY A 26 31.38 1.38 6.43
C GLY A 26 30.06 2.17 6.38
N LEU A 27 28.93 1.55 6.70
CA LEU A 27 27.62 2.22 6.76
C LEU A 27 27.49 3.09 8.01
N ASP A 28 26.65 4.11 7.95
CA ASP A 28 26.22 4.86 9.14
C ASP A 28 25.22 4.03 9.95
N VAL A 29 25.75 3.22 10.86
CA VAL A 29 24.94 2.36 11.72
C VAL A 29 24.12 3.14 12.74
N SER A 30 24.41 4.41 13.01
CA SER A 30 23.66 5.22 14.00
C SER A 30 22.18 5.41 13.61
N ILE A 31 21.87 5.24 12.33
CA ILE A 31 20.51 5.31 11.79
C ILE A 31 19.64 4.18 12.35
N TYR A 32 20.20 2.98 12.55
CA TYR A 32 19.43 1.77 12.92
C TYR A 32 19.94 1.03 14.16
N ALA A 33 21.12 1.34 14.67
CA ALA A 33 21.64 0.80 15.92
C ALA A 33 20.93 1.47 17.11
N LYS A 34 19.64 1.18 17.24
CA LYS A 34 18.76 1.70 18.29
C LYS A 34 17.98 0.53 18.91
N PRO A 35 17.96 0.35 20.25
CA PRO A 35 17.34 -0.81 20.89
C PRO A 35 15.84 -0.97 20.59
N GLU A 36 15.15 0.12 20.26
CA GLU A 36 13.73 0.10 19.86
C GLU A 36 13.47 -0.60 18.52
N PHE A 37 14.49 -0.75 17.66
CA PHE A 37 14.33 -1.48 16.41
C PHE A 37 14.55 -2.98 16.60
N GLY A 38 13.57 -3.77 16.19
CA GLY A 38 13.72 -5.21 16.04
C GLY A 38 14.76 -5.56 14.97
N VAL A 39 15.28 -6.79 15.03
CA VAL A 39 16.29 -7.31 14.09
C VAL A 39 15.87 -7.14 12.63
N GLU A 40 14.61 -7.42 12.31
CA GLU A 40 14.07 -7.28 10.95
C GLU A 40 14.09 -5.82 10.47
N GLN A 41 13.69 -4.86 11.32
CA GLN A 41 13.78 -3.43 10.99
C GLN A 41 15.24 -3.02 10.73
N MET A 42 16.16 -3.42 11.62
CA MET A 42 17.59 -3.16 11.46
C MET A 42 18.16 -3.75 10.16
N TYR A 43 17.75 -4.97 9.82
CA TYR A 43 18.13 -5.63 8.58
C TYR A 43 17.64 -4.85 7.35
N ILE A 44 16.37 -4.45 7.32
CA ILE A 44 15.79 -3.68 6.20
C ILE A 44 16.48 -2.32 6.05
N ILE A 45 16.74 -1.62 7.16
CA ILE A 45 17.46 -0.34 7.14
C ILE A 45 18.87 -0.53 6.59
N ARG A 46 19.61 -1.53 7.09
CA ARG A 46 20.95 -1.86 6.59
C ARG A 46 20.94 -2.12 5.08
N ILE A 47 20.01 -2.93 4.58
CA ILE A 47 19.92 -3.23 3.13
C ILE A 47 19.66 -1.98 2.29
N GLY A 48 18.83 -1.04 2.76
CA GLY A 48 18.64 0.22 2.06
C GLY A 48 19.89 1.09 2.04
N LEU A 49 20.61 1.18 3.17
CA LEU A 49 21.89 1.90 3.24
C LEU A 49 22.95 1.28 2.32
N GLU A 50 23.04 -0.06 2.24
CA GLU A 50 23.94 -0.75 1.31
C GLU A 50 23.64 -0.41 -0.17
N LYS A 51 22.39 -0.09 -0.49
CA LYS A 51 21.96 0.35 -1.82
C LYS A 51 22.04 1.86 -2.02
N GLY A 52 22.54 2.61 -1.05
CA GLY A 52 22.64 4.07 -1.11
C GLY A 52 21.30 4.81 -1.01
N LEU A 53 20.27 4.16 -0.47
CA LEU A 53 18.97 4.80 -0.24
C LEU A 53 19.02 5.70 0.99
N ASP A 54 18.21 6.76 0.99
CA ASP A 54 17.98 7.57 2.18
C ASP A 54 17.07 6.81 3.16
N ALA A 55 17.68 6.07 4.07
CA ALA A 55 16.95 5.29 5.06
C ALA A 55 16.27 6.16 6.13
N SER A 56 16.60 7.45 6.26
CA SER A 56 15.94 8.33 7.25
C SER A 56 14.43 8.50 6.99
N ILE A 57 13.99 8.20 5.77
CA ILE A 57 12.58 8.21 5.36
C ILE A 57 11.76 7.15 6.11
N TYR A 58 12.33 5.96 6.30
CA TYR A 58 11.61 4.81 6.86
C TYR A 58 12.21 4.22 8.14
N ALA A 59 13.44 4.58 8.52
CA ALA A 59 14.08 4.18 9.78
C ALA A 59 13.47 4.93 10.98
N LYS A 60 12.17 4.73 11.21
CA LYS A 60 11.39 5.40 12.25
C LYS A 60 10.57 4.37 13.04
N PRO A 61 10.48 4.50 14.38
CA PRO A 61 9.85 3.49 15.23
C PRO A 61 8.33 3.35 15.01
N GLU A 62 7.67 4.36 14.42
CA GLU A 62 6.26 4.27 14.04
C GLU A 62 5.97 3.33 12.88
N PHE A 63 6.99 2.89 12.13
CA PHE A 63 6.85 1.90 11.07
C PHE A 63 7.20 0.51 11.58
N ASP A 64 6.34 -0.47 11.30
CA ASP A 64 6.72 -1.87 11.43
C ASP A 64 7.69 -2.30 10.31
N SER A 65 8.25 -3.51 10.44
CA SER A 65 9.17 -4.06 9.43
C SER A 65 8.52 -4.21 8.05
N GLY A 66 7.21 -4.51 7.98
CA GLY A 66 6.48 -4.63 6.72
C GLY A 66 6.45 -3.29 5.99
N GLN A 67 5.96 -2.24 6.66
CA GLN A 67 5.94 -0.87 6.16
C GLN A 67 7.33 -0.38 5.73
N MET A 68 8.35 -0.58 6.57
CA MET A 68 9.74 -0.23 6.23
C MET A 68 10.21 -0.92 4.94
N ASN A 69 9.87 -2.20 4.78
CA ASN A 69 10.23 -2.97 3.62
C ASN A 69 9.55 -2.44 2.35
N VAL A 70 8.27 -2.09 2.42
CA VAL A 70 7.52 -1.51 1.29
C VAL A 70 8.07 -0.13 0.90
N ILE A 71 8.38 0.73 1.87
CA ILE A 71 8.99 2.05 1.62
C ILE A 71 10.36 1.88 0.96
N ARG A 72 11.21 0.97 1.48
CA ARG A 72 12.50 0.62 0.86
C ARG A 72 12.32 0.17 -0.59
N ILE A 73 11.37 -0.72 -0.87
CA ILE A 73 11.10 -1.21 -2.23
C ILE A 73 10.71 -0.06 -3.18
N GLY A 74 9.89 0.89 -2.74
CA GLY A 74 9.54 2.04 -3.57
C GLY A 74 10.71 2.97 -3.85
N LEU A 75 11.57 3.21 -2.86
CA LEU A 75 12.82 3.97 -3.05
C LEU A 75 13.73 3.28 -4.07
N GLU A 76 13.88 1.95 -4.00
CA GLU A 76 14.66 1.17 -4.98
C GLU A 76 14.11 1.27 -6.40
N LYS A 77 12.80 1.42 -6.53
CA LYS A 77 12.11 1.59 -7.81
C LYS A 77 12.06 3.05 -8.28
N GLY A 78 12.58 4.00 -7.50
CA GLY A 78 12.53 5.43 -7.79
C GLY A 78 11.12 6.02 -7.74
N LEU A 79 10.22 5.42 -6.95
CA LEU A 79 8.85 5.90 -6.77
C LEU A 79 8.80 7.04 -5.74
N ASP A 80 7.79 7.91 -5.85
CA ASP A 80 7.52 8.93 -4.84
C ASP A 80 6.89 8.29 -3.59
N VAL A 81 7.75 7.96 -2.63
CA VAL A 81 7.32 7.33 -1.38
C VAL A 81 6.60 8.29 -0.44
N SER A 82 6.67 9.61 -0.65
CA SER A 82 6.00 10.60 0.22
C SER A 82 4.47 10.46 0.23
N ILE A 83 3.93 9.84 -0.82
CA ILE A 83 2.50 9.55 -0.98
C ILE A 83 2.02 8.56 0.09
N TYR A 84 2.82 7.52 0.38
CA TYR A 84 2.38 6.36 1.17
C TYR A 84 3.27 6.02 2.38
N ALA A 85 4.46 6.60 2.53
CA ALA A 85 5.35 6.42 3.68
C ALA A 85 4.78 7.15 4.92
N LYS A 86 3.62 6.70 5.40
CA LYS A 86 2.88 7.24 6.53
C LYS A 86 2.38 6.07 7.38
N PRO A 87 2.47 6.16 8.72
CA PRO A 87 2.15 5.04 9.62
C PRO A 87 0.66 4.65 9.60
N GLU A 88 -0.20 5.55 9.13
CA GLU A 88 -1.63 5.31 8.89
C GLU A 88 -1.97 4.35 7.74
N PHE A 89 -1.00 3.99 6.90
CA PHE A 89 -1.17 2.92 5.91
C PHE A 89 -0.56 1.62 6.41
N ASP A 90 -1.29 0.52 6.38
CA ASP A 90 -0.70 -0.81 6.55
C ASP A 90 0.15 -1.23 5.32
N GLU A 91 0.89 -2.33 5.45
CA GLU A 91 1.76 -2.81 4.37
C GLU A 91 0.99 -3.15 3.08
N ASP A 92 -0.23 -3.67 3.18
CA ASP A 92 -1.05 -4.09 2.04
C ASP A 92 -1.59 -2.87 1.28
N GLN A 93 -2.01 -1.82 1.99
CA GLN A 93 -2.36 -0.51 1.43
C GLN A 93 -1.16 0.10 0.70
N MET A 94 0.03 0.11 1.33
CA MET A 94 1.24 0.61 0.69
C MET A 94 1.58 -0.16 -0.59
N TYR A 95 1.41 -1.49 -0.62
CA TYR A 95 1.59 -2.28 -1.84
C TYR A 95 0.58 -1.92 -2.94
N GLN A 96 -0.69 -1.68 -2.62
CA GLN A 96 -1.65 -1.21 -3.65
C GLN A 96 -1.24 0.14 -4.22
N ILE A 97 -0.67 1.03 -3.42
CA ILE A 97 -0.17 2.33 -3.90
C ILE A 97 1.05 2.14 -4.81
N ILE A 98 2.03 1.31 -4.42
CA ILE A 98 3.18 0.95 -5.27
C ILE A 98 2.72 0.40 -6.62
N PHE A 99 1.79 -0.56 -6.62
CA PHE A 99 1.31 -1.16 -7.88
C PHE A 99 0.58 -0.17 -8.79
N GLY A 100 0.01 0.91 -8.24
CA GLY A 100 -0.56 2.00 -9.04
C GLY A 100 0.51 2.90 -9.62
N LEU A 101 1.48 3.31 -8.79
CA LEU A 101 2.60 4.16 -9.20
C LEU A 101 3.43 3.50 -10.32
N GLU A 102 3.74 2.20 -10.20
CA GLU A 102 4.45 1.43 -11.24
C GLU A 102 3.73 1.41 -12.58
N LYS A 103 2.40 1.51 -12.55
CA LYS A 103 1.54 1.53 -13.74
C LYS A 103 1.22 2.95 -14.22
N GLY A 104 1.75 3.98 -13.56
CA GLY A 104 1.44 5.37 -13.86
C GLY A 104 -0.04 5.75 -13.63
N LEU A 105 -0.71 5.06 -12.72
CA LEU A 105 -2.10 5.37 -12.35
C LEU A 105 -2.14 6.57 -11.39
N ASP A 106 -3.24 7.32 -11.42
CA ASP A 106 -3.49 8.38 -10.44
C ASP A 106 -3.86 7.78 -9.07
N VAL A 107 -2.83 7.55 -8.26
CA VAL A 107 -3.00 6.98 -6.92
C VAL A 107 -3.65 7.95 -5.94
N SER A 108 -3.72 9.25 -6.22
CA SER A 108 -4.33 10.23 -5.30
C SER A 108 -5.81 9.96 -5.05
N ILE A 109 -6.45 9.22 -5.96
CA ILE A 109 -7.85 8.78 -5.85
C ILE A 109 -8.05 7.81 -4.69
N TYR A 110 -7.10 6.91 -4.45
CA TYR A 110 -7.26 5.80 -3.50
C TYR A 110 -6.16 5.66 -2.44
N ALA A 111 -5.05 6.39 -2.55
CA ALA A 111 -3.99 6.45 -1.55
C ALA A 111 -4.45 7.29 -0.35
N LYS A 112 -5.50 6.81 0.33
CA LYS A 112 -6.14 7.46 1.48
C LYS A 112 -6.44 6.42 2.56
N PRO A 113 -6.09 6.66 3.83
CA PRO A 113 -6.20 5.64 4.88
C PRO A 113 -7.62 5.11 5.11
N GLU A 114 -8.64 5.88 4.73
CA GLU A 114 -10.04 5.46 4.83
C GLU A 114 -10.44 4.29 3.90
N PHE A 115 -9.61 3.96 2.91
CA PHE A 115 -9.79 2.77 2.07
C PHE A 115 -8.96 1.62 2.60
N ASN A 116 -9.55 0.46 2.87
CA ASN A 116 -8.74 -0.75 3.08
C ASN A 116 -8.06 -1.23 1.79
N ASP A 117 -7.09 -2.13 1.93
CA ASP A 117 -6.34 -2.75 0.83
C ASP A 117 -7.24 -3.30 -0.30
N ARG A 118 -8.38 -3.91 0.05
CA ARG A 118 -9.31 -4.50 -0.92
C ARG A 118 -10.08 -3.44 -1.70
N GLN A 119 -10.47 -2.34 -1.06
CA GLN A 119 -11.06 -1.18 -1.73
C GLN A 119 -10.03 -0.51 -2.65
N MET A 120 -8.80 -0.30 -2.18
CA MET A 120 -7.70 0.22 -3.00
C MET A 120 -7.44 -0.67 -4.22
N TYR A 121 -7.45 -2.00 -4.04
CA TYR A 121 -7.35 -2.97 -5.13
C TYR A 121 -8.46 -2.78 -6.16
N ALA A 122 -9.72 -2.70 -5.73
CA ALA A 122 -10.86 -2.51 -6.62
C ALA A 122 -10.79 -1.19 -7.41
N ILE A 123 -10.39 -0.10 -6.75
CA ILE A 123 -10.20 1.21 -7.41
C ILE A 123 -9.04 1.12 -8.42
N ARG A 124 -7.89 0.55 -8.03
CA ARG A 124 -6.73 0.35 -8.90
C ARG A 124 -7.05 -0.47 -10.13
N ILE A 125 -7.84 -1.54 -9.99
CA ILE A 125 -8.28 -2.37 -11.13
C ILE A 125 -9.19 -1.58 -12.07
N GLY A 126 -10.12 -0.77 -11.56
CA GLY A 126 -10.95 0.08 -12.42
C GLY A 126 -10.16 1.13 -13.18
N LEU A 127 -9.20 1.79 -12.50
CA LEU A 127 -8.26 2.71 -13.15
C LEU A 127 -7.47 2.02 -14.27
N ASN A 128 -6.93 0.82 -13.99
CA ASN A 128 -6.21 0.03 -14.99
C ASN A 128 -7.09 -0.39 -16.18
N LYS A 129 -8.41 -0.49 -15.99
CA LYS A 129 -9.39 -0.80 -17.05
C LYS A 129 -9.95 0.45 -17.74
N GLY A 130 -9.55 1.66 -17.32
CA GLY A 130 -10.08 2.92 -17.84
C GLY A 130 -11.54 3.18 -17.47
N LEU A 131 -12.03 2.59 -16.36
CA LEU A 131 -13.37 2.81 -15.86
C LEU A 131 -13.46 4.15 -15.10
N ASP A 132 -14.65 4.75 -15.08
CA ASP A 132 -14.91 5.91 -14.23
C ASP A 132 -15.02 5.48 -12.76
N VAL A 133 -13.90 5.57 -12.05
CA VAL A 133 -13.82 5.19 -10.65
C VAL A 133 -14.47 6.21 -9.72
N SER A 134 -14.76 7.44 -10.17
CA SER A 134 -15.38 8.48 -9.32
C SER A 134 -16.75 8.08 -8.79
N ILE A 135 -17.41 7.14 -9.50
CA ILE A 135 -18.70 6.57 -9.13
C ILE A 135 -18.61 5.78 -7.82
N TYR A 136 -17.52 5.04 -7.61
CA TYR A 136 -17.43 4.04 -6.54
C TYR A 136 -16.18 4.16 -5.65
N ALA A 137 -15.21 5.00 -5.98
CA ALA A 137 -14.03 5.30 -5.15
C ALA A 137 -14.42 6.16 -3.95
N LYS A 138 -15.28 5.61 -3.09
CA LYS A 138 -15.82 6.24 -1.89
C LYS A 138 -15.81 5.22 -0.74
N PRO A 139 -15.33 5.57 0.46
CA PRO A 139 -15.16 4.62 1.57
C PRO A 139 -16.47 3.94 2.00
N GLU A 140 -17.61 4.57 1.73
CA GLU A 140 -18.95 4.08 2.05
C GLU A 140 -19.33 2.83 1.24
N PHE A 141 -18.64 2.56 0.13
CA PHE A 141 -18.81 1.31 -0.62
C PHE A 141 -17.88 0.23 -0.09
N GLY A 142 -18.45 -0.86 0.43
CA GLY A 142 -17.74 -2.12 0.62
C GLY A 142 -17.23 -2.70 -0.70
N VAL A 143 -16.19 -3.53 -0.62
CA VAL A 143 -15.52 -4.10 -1.81
C VAL A 143 -16.48 -4.88 -2.72
N GLU A 144 -17.45 -5.60 -2.15
CA GLU A 144 -18.46 -6.34 -2.94
C GLU A 144 -19.39 -5.41 -3.73
N GLN A 145 -19.76 -4.26 -3.15
CA GLN A 145 -20.52 -3.23 -3.86
C GLN A 145 -19.68 -2.65 -5.02
N MET A 146 -18.39 -2.33 -4.75
CA MET A 146 -17.47 -1.87 -5.78
C MET A 146 -17.37 -2.88 -6.95
N TYR A 147 -17.29 -4.19 -6.67
CA TYR A 147 -17.29 -5.20 -7.72
C TYR A 147 -18.61 -5.29 -8.51
N GLN A 148 -19.76 -5.04 -7.89
CA GLN A 148 -21.02 -4.94 -8.63
C GLN A 148 -21.00 -3.77 -9.61
N ILE A 149 -20.47 -2.61 -9.17
CA ILE A 149 -20.35 -1.39 -9.99
C ILE A 149 -19.34 -1.62 -11.12
N ILE A 150 -18.13 -2.11 -10.83
CA ILE A 150 -17.09 -2.44 -11.82
C ILE A 150 -17.66 -3.38 -12.90
N SER A 151 -18.32 -4.47 -12.50
CA SER A 151 -18.91 -5.43 -13.44
C SER A 151 -20.04 -4.83 -14.29
N GLY A 152 -20.72 -3.79 -13.81
CA GLY A 152 -21.71 -3.05 -14.61
C GLY A 152 -21.06 -2.12 -15.61
N LEU A 153 -20.06 -1.35 -15.18
CA LEU A 153 -19.28 -0.46 -16.03
C LEU A 153 -18.58 -1.21 -17.17
N GLU A 154 -17.99 -2.37 -16.88
CA GLU A 154 -17.39 -3.26 -17.90
C GLU A 154 -18.39 -3.74 -18.95
N LYS A 155 -19.69 -3.78 -18.61
CA LYS A 155 -20.77 -4.19 -19.50
C LYS A 155 -21.49 -3.00 -20.14
N GLY A 156 -21.02 -1.77 -19.92
CA GLY A 156 -21.67 -0.55 -20.42
C GLY A 156 -23.06 -0.31 -19.84
N LEU A 157 -23.35 -0.83 -18.63
CA LEU A 157 -24.63 -0.59 -17.96
C LEU A 157 -24.63 0.79 -17.29
N ASP A 158 -25.80 1.42 -17.22
CA ASP A 158 -25.99 2.61 -16.40
C ASP A 158 -26.01 2.22 -14.91
N VAL A 159 -24.83 2.33 -14.29
CA VAL A 159 -24.65 1.97 -12.88
C VAL A 159 -25.26 2.98 -11.92
N SER A 160 -25.62 4.20 -12.37
CA SER A 160 -26.20 5.23 -11.50
C SER A 160 -27.52 4.79 -10.85
N ILE A 161 -28.20 3.82 -11.47
CA ILE A 161 -29.43 3.20 -11.01
C ILE A 161 -29.23 2.46 -9.68
N TYR A 162 -28.07 1.84 -9.47
CA TYR A 162 -27.80 0.97 -8.32
C TYR A 162 -26.53 1.27 -7.54
N ALA A 163 -25.63 2.12 -8.04
CA ALA A 163 -24.40 2.54 -7.36
C ALA A 163 -24.69 3.50 -6.20
N LYS A 164 -25.32 2.96 -5.16
CA LYS A 164 -25.80 3.68 -3.97
C LYS A 164 -25.23 3.01 -2.72
N PRO A 165 -24.49 3.73 -1.85
CA PRO A 165 -23.90 3.11 -0.66
C PRO A 165 -24.91 2.44 0.27
N GLU A 166 -26.16 2.91 0.24
CA GLU A 166 -27.28 2.37 1.01
C GLU A 166 -27.75 1.00 0.51
N PHE A 167 -27.38 0.61 -0.72
CA PHE A 167 -27.72 -0.69 -1.28
C PHE A 167 -26.67 -1.72 -0.91
N ASP A 168 -27.03 -2.85 -0.33
CA ASP A 168 -26.08 -3.96 -0.21
C ASP A 168 -25.71 -4.55 -1.58
N ALA A 169 -24.64 -5.36 -1.61
CA ALA A 169 -24.17 -5.96 -2.86
C ALA A 169 -25.21 -6.89 -3.52
N GLY A 170 -26.12 -7.48 -2.75
CA GLY A 170 -27.23 -8.30 -3.26
C GLY A 170 -28.28 -7.44 -3.98
N GLN A 171 -28.70 -6.33 -3.37
CA GLN A 171 -29.61 -5.36 -3.98
C GLN A 171 -29.02 -4.77 -5.27
N MET A 172 -27.72 -4.46 -5.28
CA MET A 172 -27.01 -4.03 -6.49
C MET A 172 -26.98 -5.12 -7.56
N TRP A 173 -26.77 -6.38 -7.18
CA TRP A 173 -26.79 -7.50 -8.10
C TRP A 173 -28.16 -7.68 -8.75
N GLU A 174 -29.25 -7.61 -7.97
CA GLU A 174 -30.62 -7.70 -8.48
C GLU A 174 -30.94 -6.56 -9.45
N ALA A 175 -30.63 -5.32 -9.07
CA ALA A 175 -30.84 -4.16 -9.93
C ALA A 175 -30.05 -4.29 -11.23
N LYS A 176 -28.77 -4.69 -11.15
CA LYS A 176 -27.93 -4.95 -12.32
C LYS A 176 -28.50 -6.07 -13.22
N ALA A 177 -29.08 -7.12 -12.63
CA ALA A 177 -29.68 -8.22 -13.39
C ALA A 177 -30.90 -7.76 -14.21
N ARG A 178 -31.74 -6.88 -13.65
CA ARG A 178 -32.91 -6.29 -14.34
C ARG A 178 -32.50 -5.45 -15.55
N LEU A 179 -31.43 -4.65 -15.43
CA LEU A 179 -30.91 -3.86 -16.56
C LEU A 179 -30.41 -4.73 -17.72
N ARG A 180 -29.87 -5.92 -17.43
CA ARG A 180 -29.46 -6.88 -18.48
C ARG A 180 -30.65 -7.46 -19.22
N THR A 181 -31.74 -7.75 -18.53
CA THR A 181 -32.95 -8.30 -19.16
C THR A 181 -33.65 -7.26 -20.04
N GLU A 182 -33.71 -6.00 -19.60
CA GLU A 182 -34.32 -4.91 -20.37
C GLU A 182 -33.57 -4.64 -21.68
N ASN A 183 -32.24 -4.63 -21.65
CA ASN A 183 -31.42 -4.43 -22.86
C ASN A 183 -31.51 -5.57 -23.89
N MET A 184 -31.93 -6.78 -23.50
CA MET A 184 -32.14 -7.90 -24.44
C MET A 184 -33.49 -7.83 -25.17
N HIS A 185 -34.42 -6.99 -24.73
CA HIS A 185 -35.76 -6.87 -25.34
C HIS A 185 -35.90 -5.68 -26.30
N VAL A 186 -34.82 -4.93 -26.56
CA VAL A 186 -34.82 -3.76 -27.46
C VAL A 186 -34.19 -4.04 -28.83
N PHE A 187 -33.99 -5.32 -29.18
CA PHE A 187 -33.47 -5.75 -30.50
C PHE A 187 -34.44 -6.70 -31.20
#